data_AF-A0A829Z817-F1
#
_entry.id   AF-A0A829Z817-F1
#
_cell.length_a   1.000
_cell.length_b   1.000
_cell.length_c   1.000
_cell.angle_alpha   90.00
_cell.angle_beta   90.00
_cell.angle_gamma   90.00
#
_symmetry.space_group_name_H-M   'P 1'
#
loop_
_entity.id
_entity.type
_entity.pdbx_description
1 polymer ?
#
loop_
_entity_poly.entity_id
_entity_poly.type
_entity_poly.pdbx_seq_one_letter_code
_entity_poly.pdbx_strand_id
1 'polypeptide(L)'
;MITRGEEEMEVYIEFTYLSNFLIILVSLEMMGILLSKEMTYMQVLKHSFILSLGTLLLYVDKYSWIILIVWMIMFYYLYHNQIFLYYPIFIFIYFSTLFFTSSLIPEAFIYNGILITPLNTSSMMLFVIGLLVVLIQVMFIIYLKRKVRIDTYLYPLELEYNGKKYLIEGFLDSGNEVYYEGFPLILIKSGIIEDYDVIDIMELNDLRSEYIEIVKVNQIIVNKQLLQDVYIGVIKGIQYECLLNKALMGGVL
;
A
#
# COMPACT_ATOMS: atom_id res chain seq x y z
N MET A 1 -7.91 39.02 -0.61
CA MET A 1 -6.98 39.99 0.00
C MET A 1 -6.73 39.52 1.42
N ILE A 2 -5.49 39.19 1.77
CA ILE A 2 -5.13 38.73 3.13
C ILE A 2 -4.01 39.68 3.57
N THR A 3 -4.23 40.44 4.64
CA THR A 3 -3.27 41.43 5.13
C THR A 3 -2.31 40.80 6.13
N ARG A 4 -1.01 41.03 5.94
CA ARG A 4 0.06 40.60 6.86
C ARG A 4 0.88 41.83 7.26
N GLY A 5 0.50 42.49 8.35
CA GLY A 5 1.11 43.78 8.73
C GLY A 5 0.64 44.93 7.83
N GLU A 6 1.52 45.92 7.57
CA GLU A 6 1.23 47.12 6.74
C GLU A 6 1.31 46.87 5.21
N GLU A 7 1.72 45.67 4.76
CA GLU A 7 1.81 45.35 3.33
C GLU A 7 0.61 44.49 2.88
N GLU A 8 -0.09 44.98 1.85
CA GLU A 8 -1.16 44.26 1.18
C GLU A 8 -0.56 43.18 0.27
N MET A 9 -0.91 41.92 0.54
CA MET A 9 -0.43 40.78 -0.22
C MET A 9 -1.50 40.30 -1.20
N GLU A 10 -1.17 40.35 -2.49
CA GLU A 10 -2.00 39.75 -3.52
C GLU A 10 -1.80 38.22 -3.51
N VAL A 11 -2.90 37.49 -3.50
CA VAL A 11 -2.94 36.02 -3.46
C VAL A 11 -4.02 35.56 -4.43
N TYR A 12 -3.68 34.65 -5.35
CA TYR A 12 -4.68 33.92 -6.12
C TYR A 12 -5.34 32.86 -5.24
N ILE A 13 -6.63 33.05 -4.99
CA ILE A 13 -7.44 32.13 -4.21
C ILE A 13 -7.47 30.76 -4.92
N GLU A 14 -7.59 30.74 -6.24
CA GLU A 14 -7.60 29.53 -7.06
C GLU A 14 -6.30 28.73 -6.89
N PHE A 15 -5.17 29.45 -6.89
CA PHE A 15 -3.86 28.83 -6.71
C PHE A 15 -3.69 28.25 -5.30
N THR A 16 -4.24 28.94 -4.31
CA THR A 16 -4.28 28.47 -2.92
C THR A 16 -5.10 27.18 -2.79
N TYR A 17 -6.28 27.10 -3.41
CA TYR A 17 -7.07 25.86 -3.43
C TYR A 17 -6.33 24.72 -4.14
N LEU A 18 -5.73 24.99 -5.30
CA LEU A 18 -5.04 23.98 -6.09
C LEU A 18 -3.81 23.41 -5.37
N SER A 19 -2.96 24.28 -4.82
CA SER A 19 -1.74 23.86 -4.10
C SER A 19 -2.10 23.02 -2.87
N ASN A 20 -3.09 23.43 -2.09
CA ASN A 20 -3.53 22.66 -0.92
C ASN A 20 -4.21 21.34 -1.31
N PHE A 21 -4.96 21.30 -2.40
CA PHE A 21 -5.49 20.05 -2.94
C PHE A 21 -4.37 19.06 -3.28
N LEU A 22 -3.29 19.51 -3.92
CA LEU A 22 -2.14 18.67 -4.25
C LEU A 22 -1.42 18.17 -2.99
N ILE A 23 -1.26 19.01 -1.97
CA ILE A 23 -0.66 18.61 -0.68
C ILE A 23 -1.50 17.52 -0.01
N ILE A 24 -2.84 17.68 0.01
CA ILE A 24 -3.77 16.69 0.56
C ILE A 24 -3.68 15.37 -0.22
N LEU A 25 -3.66 15.45 -1.56
CA LEU A 25 -3.56 14.30 -2.45
C LEU A 25 -2.30 13.48 -2.16
N VAL A 26 -1.14 14.14 -2.16
CA VAL A 26 0.16 13.53 -1.82
C VAL A 26 0.13 12.92 -0.42
N SER A 27 -0.47 13.61 0.55
CA SER A 27 -0.52 13.14 1.93
C SER A 27 -1.38 11.88 2.09
N LEU A 28 -2.49 11.78 1.36
CA LEU A 28 -3.32 10.57 1.32
C LEU A 28 -2.61 9.39 0.64
N GLU A 29 -1.89 9.63 -0.45
CA GLU A 29 -1.12 8.59 -1.14
C GLU A 29 -0.01 8.04 -0.25
N MET A 30 0.74 8.93 0.39
CA MET A 30 1.80 8.55 1.33
C MET A 30 1.24 7.79 2.53
N MET A 31 0.07 8.19 3.06
CA MET A 31 -0.63 7.44 4.10
C MET A 31 -1.01 6.04 3.62
N GLY A 32 -1.56 5.93 2.41
CA GLY A 32 -1.94 4.66 1.78
C GLY A 32 -0.75 3.71 1.64
N ILE A 33 0.40 4.23 1.17
CA ILE A 33 1.65 3.47 1.04
C ILE A 33 2.15 3.01 2.43
N LEU A 34 2.27 3.93 3.39
CA LEU A 34 2.81 3.63 4.72
C LEU A 34 2.00 2.59 5.48
N LEU A 35 0.68 2.63 5.33
CA LEU A 35 -0.23 1.70 6.00
C LEU A 35 -0.60 0.49 5.16
N SER A 36 -0.02 0.35 3.97
CA SER A 36 -0.38 -0.69 3.00
C SER A 36 -1.89 -0.79 2.75
N LYS A 37 -2.59 0.35 2.84
CA LYS A 37 -4.04 0.42 2.71
C LYS A 37 -4.42 0.35 1.24
N GLU A 38 -5.33 -0.56 0.93
CA GLU A 38 -5.90 -0.66 -0.41
C GLU A 38 -6.82 0.52 -0.69
N MET A 39 -6.39 1.37 -1.62
CA MET A 39 -7.17 2.48 -2.14
C MET A 39 -6.99 2.52 -3.65
N THR A 40 -8.10 2.51 -4.37
CA THR A 40 -8.10 2.77 -5.80
C THR A 40 -7.79 4.25 -6.07
N TYR A 41 -7.24 4.55 -7.23
CA TYR A 41 -6.98 5.94 -7.65
C TYR A 41 -8.22 6.84 -7.53
N MET A 42 -9.40 6.33 -7.90
CA MET A 42 -10.66 7.06 -7.79
C MET A 42 -11.08 7.32 -6.33
N GLN A 43 -10.79 6.40 -5.41
CA GLN A 43 -11.04 6.62 -3.99
C GLN A 43 -10.11 7.69 -3.42
N VAL A 44 -8.82 7.65 -3.76
CA VAL A 44 -7.84 8.66 -3.34
C VAL A 44 -8.26 10.06 -3.81
N LEU A 45 -8.65 10.20 -5.08
CA LEU A 45 -9.16 11.47 -5.61
C LEU A 45 -10.42 11.95 -4.88
N LYS A 46 -11.41 11.07 -4.68
CA LYS A 46 -12.65 11.40 -3.96
C LYS A 46 -12.35 11.87 -2.53
N HIS A 47 -11.50 11.15 -1.81
CA HIS A 47 -11.13 11.48 -0.44
C HIS A 47 -10.35 12.80 -0.38
N SER A 48 -9.46 13.04 -1.34
CA SER A 48 -8.71 14.30 -1.46
C SER A 48 -9.64 15.48 -1.69
N PHE A 49 -10.64 15.32 -2.56
CA PHE A 49 -11.64 16.34 -2.83
C PHE A 49 -12.48 16.63 -1.59
N ILE A 50 -12.93 15.60 -0.87
CA ILE A 50 -13.65 15.78 0.40
C ILE A 50 -12.78 16.57 1.37
N LEU A 51 -11.57 16.11 1.67
CA LEU A 51 -10.64 16.76 2.61
C LEU A 51 -10.28 18.20 2.21
N SER A 52 -10.27 18.50 0.91
CA SER A 52 -10.01 19.86 0.41
C SER A 52 -11.08 20.87 0.85
N LEU A 53 -12.28 20.45 1.24
CA LEU A 53 -13.27 21.35 1.87
C LEU A 53 -12.75 22.01 3.15
N GLY A 54 -11.77 21.41 3.82
CA GLY A 54 -11.08 22.03 4.96
C GLY A 54 -10.40 23.36 4.61
N THR A 55 -10.03 23.57 3.33
CA THR A 55 -9.42 24.83 2.86
C THR A 55 -10.40 26.02 2.92
N LEU A 56 -11.71 25.79 3.04
CA LEU A 56 -12.70 26.85 3.28
C LEU A 56 -12.49 27.58 4.62
N LEU A 57 -11.71 26.99 5.54
CA LEU A 57 -11.31 27.63 6.80
C LEU A 57 -10.42 28.87 6.61
N LEU A 58 -9.96 29.15 5.38
CA LEU A 58 -9.36 30.43 5.01
C LEU A 58 -10.23 31.63 5.37
N TYR A 59 -11.56 31.48 5.35
CA TYR A 59 -12.50 32.55 5.68
C TYR A 59 -12.83 32.64 7.17
N VAL A 60 -12.24 31.80 8.02
CA VAL A 60 -12.57 31.70 9.45
C VAL A 60 -11.37 32.13 10.30
N ASP A 61 -11.40 33.38 10.77
CA ASP A 61 -10.23 34.04 11.37
C ASP A 61 -10.06 33.83 12.89
N LYS A 62 -10.78 32.86 13.49
CA LYS A 62 -10.85 32.75 14.97
C LYS A 62 -9.95 31.69 15.59
N TYR A 63 -9.75 30.54 14.95
CA TYR A 63 -9.08 29.41 15.60
C TYR A 63 -8.29 28.55 14.62
N SER A 64 -6.97 28.59 14.72
CA SER A 64 -6.05 27.85 13.86
C SER A 64 -6.11 26.33 14.01
N TRP A 65 -6.56 25.82 15.16
CA TRP A 65 -6.68 24.39 15.44
C TRP A 65 -7.99 23.77 14.94
N ILE A 66 -8.97 24.56 14.49
CA ILE A 66 -10.26 24.05 14.02
C ILE A 66 -10.10 23.07 12.84
N ILE A 67 -9.08 23.26 12.01
CA ILE A 67 -8.80 22.36 10.87
C ILE A 67 -8.60 20.91 11.32
N LEU A 68 -8.00 20.70 12.50
CA LEU A 68 -7.83 19.37 13.07
C LEU A 68 -9.18 18.72 13.35
N ILE A 69 -10.11 19.44 14.00
CA ILE A 69 -11.43 18.90 14.32
C ILE A 69 -12.25 18.65 13.06
N VAL A 70 -12.23 19.58 12.10
CA VAL A 70 -12.95 19.43 10.84
C VAL A 70 -12.46 18.18 10.11
N TRP A 71 -11.15 18.00 9.98
CA TRP A 71 -10.62 16.77 9.38
C TRP A 71 -10.87 15.52 10.21
N MET A 72 -10.90 15.60 11.54
CA MET A 72 -11.25 14.44 12.37
C MET A 72 -12.68 13.96 12.06
N ILE A 73 -13.64 14.89 11.92
CA ILE A 73 -15.02 14.57 11.55
C ILE A 73 -15.09 13.97 10.14
N MET A 74 -14.33 14.53 9.20
CA MET A 74 -14.29 14.01 7.82
C MET A 74 -13.63 12.63 7.75
N PHE A 75 -12.58 12.39 8.51
CA PHE A 75 -11.96 11.07 8.65
C PHE A 75 -12.91 10.08 9.32
N TYR A 76 -13.73 10.53 10.27
CA TYR A 76 -14.77 9.70 10.86
C TYR A 76 -15.78 9.23 9.82
N TYR A 77 -16.20 10.13 8.93
CA TYR A 77 -17.08 9.79 7.81
C TYR A 77 -16.43 8.83 6.80
N LEU A 78 -15.13 9.01 6.51
CA LEU A 78 -14.44 8.21 5.49
C LEU A 78 -13.99 6.81 5.96
N TYR A 79 -13.60 6.67 7.23
CA TYR A 79 -12.89 5.48 7.70
C TYR A 79 -13.46 4.84 8.99
N HIS A 80 -14.51 5.43 9.57
CA HIS A 80 -15.27 4.89 10.71
C HIS A 80 -14.39 4.24 11.80
N ASN A 81 -14.32 2.92 11.87
CA ASN A 81 -13.67 2.20 12.97
C ASN A 81 -12.13 2.31 12.97
N GLN A 82 -11.51 2.80 11.89
CA GLN A 82 -10.05 2.83 11.73
C GLN A 82 -9.45 4.24 11.84
N ILE A 83 -10.22 5.22 12.36
CA ILE A 83 -9.76 6.62 12.50
C ILE A 83 -8.51 6.73 13.35
N PHE A 84 -8.42 5.99 14.45
CA PHE A 84 -7.28 6.06 15.38
C PHE A 84 -5.94 5.72 14.72
N LEU A 85 -5.96 4.98 13.62
CA LEU A 85 -4.77 4.68 12.83
C LEU A 85 -4.57 5.72 11.72
N TYR A 86 -5.61 5.96 10.90
CA TYR A 86 -5.45 6.77 9.69
C TYR A 86 -5.33 8.26 9.97
N TYR A 87 -6.10 8.79 10.90
CA TYR A 87 -6.15 10.23 11.14
C TYR A 87 -4.82 10.78 11.72
N PRO A 88 -4.22 10.20 12.77
CA PRO A 88 -2.93 10.69 13.28
C PRO A 88 -1.81 10.62 12.25
N ILE A 89 -1.77 9.54 11.45
CA ILE A 89 -0.76 9.35 10.40
C ILE A 89 -0.97 10.35 9.27
N PHE A 90 -2.21 10.57 8.83
CA PHE A 90 -2.52 11.60 7.85
C PHE A 90 -2.09 12.99 8.33
N ILE A 91 -2.45 13.37 9.56
CA ILE A 91 -2.08 14.67 10.12
C ILE A 91 -0.56 14.85 10.17
N PHE A 92 0.17 13.82 10.63
CA PHE A 92 1.63 13.85 10.64
C PHE A 92 2.23 14.07 9.25
N ILE A 93 1.78 13.30 8.26
CA ILE A 93 2.25 13.42 6.88
C ILE A 93 1.87 14.78 6.30
N TYR A 94 0.63 15.22 6.50
CA TYR A 94 0.11 16.48 5.97
C TYR A 94 0.88 17.69 6.49
N PHE A 95 1.09 17.81 7.81
CA PHE A 95 1.86 18.93 8.34
C PHE A 95 3.33 18.86 7.96
N SER A 96 3.89 17.65 7.81
CA SER A 96 5.26 17.49 7.31
C SER A 96 5.41 17.96 5.86
N THR A 97 4.48 17.59 4.97
CA THR A 97 4.48 18.02 3.56
C THR A 97 4.16 19.51 3.43
N LEU A 98 3.26 20.03 4.26
CA LEU A 98 2.92 21.45 4.32
C LEU A 98 4.11 22.31 4.77
N PHE A 99 4.80 21.90 5.84
CA PHE A 99 5.96 22.63 6.34
C PHE A 99 7.13 22.56 5.35
N PHE A 100 7.34 21.38 4.74
CA PHE A 100 8.33 21.22 3.70
C PHE A 100 8.05 22.12 2.48
N THR A 101 6.81 22.14 1.98
CA THR A 101 6.44 23.02 0.85
C THR A 101 6.56 24.51 1.21
N SER A 102 6.17 24.92 2.42
CA SER A 102 6.38 26.30 2.89
C SER A 102 7.85 26.67 3.01
N SER A 103 8.74 25.72 3.37
CA SER A 103 10.19 25.99 3.44
C SER A 103 10.85 26.20 2.08
N LEU A 104 10.26 25.64 1.02
CA LEU A 104 10.75 25.79 -0.35
C LEU A 104 10.31 27.11 -0.98
N ILE A 105 9.25 27.75 -0.47
CA ILE A 105 8.71 29.01 -0.97
C ILE A 105 8.93 30.12 0.07
N PRO A 106 9.94 31.00 -0.10
CA PRO A 106 10.36 31.97 0.92
C PRO A 106 9.25 32.90 1.41
N GLU A 107 8.32 33.25 0.52
CA GLU A 107 7.24 34.19 0.80
C GLU A 107 5.91 33.48 1.15
N ALA A 108 5.84 32.15 1.06
CA ALA A 108 4.66 31.41 1.47
C ALA A 108 4.56 31.37 2.99
N PHE A 109 3.33 31.30 3.49
CA PHE A 109 3.07 31.15 4.91
C PHE A 109 1.90 30.20 5.14
N ILE A 110 1.86 29.64 6.35
CA ILE A 110 0.80 28.73 6.76
C ILE A 110 -0.21 29.53 7.58
N TYR A 111 -1.47 29.48 7.18
CA TYR A 111 -2.59 30.12 7.88
C TYR A 111 -3.69 29.09 8.11
N ASN A 112 -4.09 28.88 9.37
CA ASN A 112 -5.06 27.85 9.76
C ASN A 112 -4.75 26.44 9.21
N GLY A 113 -3.47 26.11 9.05
CA GLY A 113 -3.04 24.84 8.47
C GLY A 113 -3.15 24.77 6.95
N ILE A 114 -3.35 25.89 6.26
CA ILE A 114 -3.45 26.01 4.80
C ILE A 114 -2.23 26.78 4.29
N LEU A 115 -1.60 26.31 3.21
CA LEU A 115 -0.49 27.02 2.57
C LEU A 115 -1.02 28.19 1.76
N ILE A 116 -0.60 29.41 2.08
CA ILE A 116 -0.86 30.61 1.28
C ILE A 116 0.40 30.99 0.53
N THR A 117 0.25 31.21 -0.78
CA THR A 117 1.35 31.45 -1.71
C THR A 117 1.16 32.78 -2.44
N PRO A 118 2.11 33.72 -2.33
CA PRO A 118 2.06 35.01 -3.02
C PRO A 118 2.30 34.91 -4.52
N LEU A 119 1.81 35.92 -5.24
CA LEU A 119 2.00 36.09 -6.68
C LEU A 119 3.44 36.32 -7.10
N ASN A 120 4.26 36.89 -6.23
CA ASN A 120 5.64 37.26 -6.56
C ASN A 120 6.60 36.06 -6.53
N THR A 121 6.08 34.86 -6.24
CA THR A 121 6.88 33.64 -6.24
C THR A 121 7.35 33.29 -7.65
N SER A 122 8.66 33.11 -7.81
CA SER A 122 9.23 32.76 -9.10
C SER A 122 8.60 31.47 -9.65
N SER A 123 8.22 31.47 -10.93
CA SER A 123 7.64 30.32 -11.64
C SER A 123 8.49 29.04 -11.54
N MET A 124 9.80 29.19 -11.32
CA MET A 124 10.74 28.09 -11.09
C MET A 124 10.47 27.32 -9.78
N MET A 125 10.07 27.99 -8.69
CA MET A 125 9.78 27.29 -7.43
C MET A 125 8.49 26.46 -7.53
N LEU A 126 7.47 26.98 -8.23
CA LEU A 126 6.24 26.24 -8.51
C LEU A 126 6.50 25.02 -9.39
N PHE A 127 7.42 25.13 -10.35
CA PHE A 127 7.86 24.01 -11.18
C PHE A 127 8.54 22.91 -10.35
N VAL A 128 9.41 23.26 -9.40
CA VAL A 128 10.09 22.29 -8.52
C VAL A 128 9.08 21.53 -7.65
N ILE A 129 8.08 22.20 -7.11
CA ILE A 129 7.00 21.56 -6.33
C ILE A 129 6.16 20.64 -7.22
N GLY A 130 5.79 21.11 -8.41
CA GLY A 130 5.10 20.27 -9.39
C GLY A 130 5.88 19.00 -9.74
N LEU A 131 7.21 19.11 -9.89
CA LEU A 131 8.09 17.97 -10.15
C LEU A 131 8.14 16.99 -8.97
N LEU A 132 8.20 17.47 -7.73
CA LEU A 132 8.14 16.63 -6.53
C LEU A 132 6.81 15.89 -6.41
N VAL A 133 5.69 16.57 -6.70
CA VAL A 133 4.36 15.93 -6.75
C VAL A 133 4.33 14.83 -7.81
N VAL A 134 4.85 15.09 -9.01
CA VAL A 134 4.93 14.08 -10.09
C VAL A 134 5.79 12.89 -9.67
N LEU A 135 6.92 13.10 -9.00
CA LEU A 135 7.76 12.00 -8.52
C LEU A 135 7.04 11.12 -7.49
N ILE A 136 6.29 11.72 -6.56
CA ILE A 136 5.51 10.96 -5.57
C ILE A 136 4.38 10.18 -6.25
N GLN A 137 3.69 10.78 -7.22
CA GLN A 137 2.68 10.12 -8.05
C GLN A 137 3.26 8.91 -8.80
N VAL A 138 4.46 9.06 -9.38
CA VAL A 138 5.16 7.95 -10.04
C VAL A 138 5.49 6.84 -9.03
N MET A 139 5.95 7.17 -7.82
CA MET A 139 6.18 6.16 -6.78
C MET A 139 4.89 5.45 -6.36
N PHE A 140 3.78 6.15 -6.25
CA PHE A 140 2.48 5.57 -5.96
C PHE A 140 2.00 4.60 -7.06
N ILE A 141 2.18 4.98 -8.33
CA ILE A 141 1.90 4.10 -9.48
C ILE A 141 2.79 2.86 -9.46
N ILE A 142 4.08 3.00 -9.15
CA ILE A 142 5.01 1.87 -9.04
C ILE A 142 4.59 0.94 -7.89
N TYR A 143 4.20 1.50 -6.75
CA TYR A 143 3.68 0.74 -5.60
C TYR A 143 2.44 -0.07 -5.98
N LEU A 144 1.44 0.58 -6.61
CA LEU A 144 0.24 -0.10 -7.09
C LEU A 144 0.58 -1.20 -8.11
N LYS A 145 1.47 -0.92 -9.08
CA LYS A 145 1.92 -1.92 -10.06
C LYS A 145 2.61 -3.11 -9.41
N ARG A 146 3.44 -2.89 -8.39
CA ARG A 146 4.11 -3.98 -7.66
C ARG A 146 3.08 -4.83 -6.92
N LYS A 147 2.07 -4.22 -6.29
CA LYS A 147 1.01 -4.93 -5.59
C LYS A 147 0.12 -5.73 -6.53
N VAL A 148 -0.35 -5.13 -7.63
CA VAL A 148 -1.10 -5.85 -8.69
C VAL A 148 -0.28 -7.01 -9.26
N ARG A 149 1.05 -6.85 -9.38
CA ARG A 149 1.93 -7.93 -9.84
C ARG A 149 2.00 -9.08 -8.83
N ILE A 150 1.99 -8.80 -7.52
CA ILE A 150 1.94 -9.84 -6.48
C ILE A 150 0.62 -10.62 -6.58
N ASP A 151 -0.51 -9.94 -6.81
CA ASP A 151 -1.80 -10.61 -7.01
C ASP A 151 -1.83 -11.46 -8.30
N THR A 152 -1.11 -11.07 -9.36
CA THR A 152 -0.95 -11.93 -10.56
C THR A 152 -0.10 -13.18 -10.33
N TYR A 153 0.64 -13.26 -9.22
CA TYR A 153 1.42 -14.44 -8.84
C TYR A 153 0.67 -15.36 -7.87
N LEU A 154 -0.56 -15.02 -7.46
CA LEU A 154 -1.42 -15.92 -6.71
C LEU A 154 -2.22 -16.79 -7.67
N TYR A 155 -2.04 -18.10 -7.58
CA TYR A 155 -2.72 -19.09 -8.41
C TYR A 155 -3.66 -19.92 -7.54
N PRO A 156 -4.92 -20.13 -7.97
CA PRO A 156 -5.82 -21.03 -7.27
C PRO A 156 -5.31 -22.47 -7.40
N LEU A 157 -5.26 -23.16 -6.26
CA LEU A 157 -4.90 -24.56 -6.13
C LEU A 157 -6.09 -25.37 -5.59
N GLU A 158 -6.32 -26.53 -6.19
CA GLU A 158 -7.14 -27.58 -5.61
C GLU A 158 -6.24 -28.76 -5.24
N LEU A 159 -6.13 -29.03 -3.94
CA LEU A 159 -5.38 -30.16 -3.41
C LEU A 159 -6.33 -31.25 -2.96
N GLU A 160 -6.11 -32.48 -3.42
CA GLU A 160 -6.91 -33.63 -3.00
C GLU A 160 -6.05 -34.62 -2.21
N TYR A 161 -6.37 -34.78 -0.93
CA TYR A 161 -5.66 -35.66 -0.01
C TYR A 161 -6.65 -36.43 0.86
N ASN A 162 -6.47 -37.75 0.96
CA ASN A 162 -7.36 -38.66 1.71
C ASN A 162 -8.87 -38.45 1.43
N GLY A 163 -9.23 -38.15 0.18
CA GLY A 163 -10.61 -37.91 -0.25
C GLY A 163 -11.21 -36.56 0.18
N LYS A 164 -10.45 -35.72 0.89
CA LYS A 164 -10.79 -34.32 1.18
C LYS A 164 -10.18 -33.41 0.12
N LYS A 165 -10.94 -32.38 -0.28
CA LYS A 165 -10.49 -31.32 -1.21
C LYS A 165 -10.22 -30.04 -0.45
N TYR A 166 -9.08 -29.44 -0.71
CA TYR A 166 -8.62 -28.19 -0.11
C TYR A 166 -8.45 -27.16 -1.22
N LEU A 167 -9.14 -26.03 -1.10
CA LEU A 167 -9.02 -24.88 -1.99
C LEU A 167 -8.08 -23.87 -1.32
N ILE A 168 -6.93 -23.62 -1.94
CA ILE A 168 -5.89 -22.74 -1.39
C ILE A 168 -5.33 -21.81 -2.46
N GLU A 169 -4.74 -20.70 -2.04
CA GLU A 169 -4.03 -19.78 -2.94
C GLU A 169 -2.50 -19.98 -2.85
N GLY A 170 -1.90 -20.37 -3.97
CA GLY A 170 -0.46 -20.58 -4.10
C GLY A 170 0.25 -19.36 -4.67
N PHE A 171 1.17 -18.77 -3.91
CA PHE A 171 2.03 -17.70 -4.40
C PHE A 171 3.20 -18.30 -5.20
N LEU A 172 3.39 -17.85 -6.45
CA LEU A 172 4.53 -18.23 -7.28
C LEU A 172 5.79 -17.55 -6.77
N ASP A 173 6.58 -18.29 -5.99
CA ASP A 173 7.86 -17.82 -5.49
C ASP A 173 8.97 -18.17 -6.48
N SER A 174 9.50 -17.16 -7.16
CA SER A 174 10.64 -17.32 -8.08
C SER A 174 11.92 -17.78 -7.37
N GLY A 175 12.01 -17.65 -6.04
CA GLY A 175 13.12 -18.12 -5.23
C GLY A 175 12.93 -19.52 -4.65
N ASN A 176 11.75 -20.14 -4.79
CA ASN A 176 11.55 -21.52 -4.36
C ASN A 176 12.19 -22.48 -5.36
N GLU A 177 13.45 -22.82 -5.10
CA GLU A 177 14.24 -23.84 -5.81
C GLU A 177 14.35 -25.14 -4.99
N VAL A 178 13.40 -25.42 -4.10
CA VAL A 178 13.44 -26.62 -3.26
C VAL A 178 12.99 -27.83 -4.07
N TYR A 179 13.81 -28.89 -4.05
CA TYR A 179 13.53 -30.17 -4.66
C TYR A 179 13.64 -31.30 -3.64
N TYR A 180 12.76 -32.29 -3.75
CA TYR A 180 12.84 -33.55 -3.02
C TYR A 180 12.95 -34.69 -4.03
N GLU A 181 13.99 -35.52 -3.91
CA GLU A 181 14.29 -36.61 -4.86
C GLU A 181 14.34 -36.17 -6.35
N GLY A 182 14.74 -34.92 -6.60
CA GLY A 182 14.77 -34.35 -7.96
C GLY A 182 13.43 -33.85 -8.49
N PHE A 183 12.35 -33.96 -7.71
CA PHE A 183 11.05 -33.39 -8.01
C PHE A 183 10.86 -32.02 -7.32
N PRO A 184 10.34 -31.01 -8.03
CA PRO A 184 10.11 -29.70 -7.44
C PRO A 184 9.04 -29.77 -6.34
N LEU A 185 9.34 -29.15 -5.20
CA LEU A 185 8.52 -29.22 -3.99
C LEU A 185 7.59 -28.01 -3.87
N ILE A 186 6.30 -28.26 -3.59
CA ILE A 186 5.35 -27.21 -3.20
C ILE A 186 5.40 -27.05 -1.68
N LEU A 187 5.54 -25.83 -1.16
CA LEU A 187 5.53 -25.62 0.29
C LEU A 187 4.14 -25.18 0.74
N ILE A 188 3.56 -25.83 1.75
CA ILE A 188 2.25 -25.51 2.31
C ILE A 188 2.39 -25.15 3.79
N LYS A 189 1.59 -24.17 4.20
CA LYS A 189 1.56 -23.71 5.59
C LYS A 189 0.99 -24.78 6.50
N SER A 190 1.67 -25.03 7.61
CA SER A 190 1.16 -25.91 8.67
C SER A 190 -0.24 -25.50 9.13
N GLY A 191 -1.15 -26.47 9.26
CA GLY A 191 -2.52 -26.25 9.73
C GLY A 191 -3.57 -26.10 8.61
N ILE A 192 -3.16 -26.12 7.35
CA ILE A 192 -4.10 -26.21 6.20
C ILE A 192 -4.59 -27.65 6.03
N ILE A 193 -3.66 -28.61 6.07
CA ILE A 193 -3.98 -30.03 6.07
C ILE A 193 -3.99 -30.48 7.53
N GLU A 194 -5.12 -31.04 7.97
CA GLU A 194 -5.35 -31.44 9.36
C GLU A 194 -4.57 -32.71 9.72
N ASP A 195 -4.77 -33.77 8.93
CA ASP A 195 -4.18 -35.09 9.14
C ASP A 195 -3.41 -35.49 7.87
N TYR A 196 -2.10 -35.65 7.99
CA TYR A 196 -1.23 -36.10 6.90
C TYR A 196 -0.16 -37.07 7.39
N ASP A 197 0.18 -38.01 6.52
CA ASP A 197 1.26 -38.97 6.75
C ASP A 197 2.58 -38.38 6.29
N VAL A 198 3.50 -38.19 7.23
CA VAL A 198 4.86 -37.70 6.96
C VAL A 198 5.70 -38.86 6.41
N ILE A 199 6.29 -38.64 5.23
CA ILE A 199 7.11 -39.63 4.53
C ILE A 199 8.59 -39.41 4.85
N ASP A 200 9.01 -38.16 4.93
CA ASP A 200 10.37 -37.77 5.29
C ASP A 200 10.40 -36.38 5.94
N ILE A 201 11.52 -36.02 6.56
CA ILE A 201 11.77 -34.69 7.12
C ILE A 201 13.05 -34.14 6.52
N MET A 202 12.94 -33.00 5.84
CA MET A 202 14.06 -32.32 5.20
C MET A 202 14.41 -31.05 5.97
N GLU A 203 15.70 -30.84 6.24
CA GLU A 203 16.19 -29.59 6.82
C GLU A 203 16.52 -28.59 5.70
N LEU A 204 15.95 -27.38 5.78
CA LEU A 204 16.33 -26.29 4.89
C LEU A 204 17.67 -25.70 5.34
N ASN A 205 18.66 -25.69 4.44
CA ASN A 205 19.97 -25.07 4.65
C ASN A 205 19.95 -23.53 4.69
N ASP A 206 18.78 -22.91 4.89
CA ASP A 206 18.65 -21.46 4.93
C ASP A 206 18.72 -20.93 6.36
N LEU A 207 19.02 -19.64 6.53
CA LEU A 207 19.35 -18.93 7.79
C LEU A 207 18.36 -19.10 8.96
N ARG A 208 17.21 -19.77 8.76
CA ARG A 208 16.17 -20.01 9.77
C ARG A 208 16.10 -21.46 10.27
N SER A 209 16.87 -22.40 9.71
CA SER A 209 16.89 -23.82 10.10
C SER A 209 15.49 -24.33 10.43
N GLU A 210 14.62 -24.35 9.42
CA GLU A 210 13.26 -24.85 9.54
C GLU A 210 13.19 -26.26 8.95
N TYR A 211 12.53 -27.17 9.68
CA TYR A 211 12.25 -28.52 9.20
C TYR A 211 11.02 -28.49 8.30
N ILE A 212 11.13 -29.10 7.13
CA ILE A 212 10.03 -29.36 6.22
C ILE A 212 9.60 -30.81 6.41
N GLU A 213 8.33 -31.03 6.72
CA GLU A 213 7.72 -32.36 6.72
C GLU A 213 7.22 -32.68 5.30
N ILE A 214 7.74 -33.76 4.70
CA ILE A 214 7.44 -34.15 3.33
C ILE A 214 6.23 -35.07 3.32
N VAL A 215 5.23 -34.73 2.50
CA VAL A 215 3.99 -35.47 2.29
C VAL A 215 3.83 -35.75 0.81
N LYS A 216 3.51 -36.98 0.44
CA LYS A 216 3.13 -37.31 -0.94
C LYS A 216 1.62 -37.16 -1.10
N VAL A 217 1.23 -36.42 -2.13
CA VAL A 217 -0.17 -36.18 -2.45
C VAL A 217 -0.49 -36.76 -3.82
N ASN A 218 -1.65 -37.41 -3.90
CA ASN A 218 -2.08 -38.11 -5.12
C ASN A 218 -2.28 -37.14 -6.28
N GLN A 219 -2.89 -35.99 -6.01
CA GLN A 219 -3.32 -35.07 -7.05
C GLN A 219 -3.37 -33.62 -6.56
N ILE A 220 -2.84 -32.72 -7.38
CA ILE A 220 -2.94 -31.27 -7.21
C ILE A 220 -3.32 -30.64 -8.55
N ILE A 221 -4.30 -29.76 -8.55
CA ILE A 221 -4.65 -28.95 -9.71
C ILE A 221 -4.13 -27.54 -9.48
N VAL A 222 -3.19 -27.10 -10.30
CA VAL A 222 -2.62 -25.74 -10.27
C VAL A 222 -3.03 -25.05 -11.56
N ASN A 223 -3.78 -23.94 -11.47
CA ASN A 223 -4.18 -23.18 -12.66
C ASN A 223 -4.76 -24.05 -13.80
N LYS A 224 -5.68 -24.96 -13.46
CA LYS A 224 -6.31 -25.94 -14.38
C LYS A 224 -5.37 -27.00 -14.97
N GLN A 225 -4.11 -27.07 -14.55
CA GLN A 225 -3.20 -28.14 -14.88
C GLN A 225 -3.22 -29.19 -13.77
N LEU A 226 -3.38 -30.45 -14.17
CA LEU A 226 -3.41 -31.59 -13.28
C LEU A 226 -1.99 -32.11 -13.06
N LEU A 227 -1.51 -32.08 -11.83
CA LEU A 227 -0.26 -32.71 -11.40
C LEU A 227 -0.60 -33.93 -10.55
N GLN A 228 0.02 -35.07 -10.88
CA GLN A 228 -0.13 -36.34 -10.17
C GLN A 228 1.17 -36.71 -9.48
N ASP A 229 1.08 -37.45 -8.37
CA ASP A 229 2.25 -37.93 -7.61
C ASP A 229 3.20 -36.80 -7.18
N VAL A 230 2.66 -35.74 -6.55
CA VAL A 230 3.43 -34.55 -6.17
C VAL A 230 3.88 -34.64 -4.71
N TYR A 231 5.09 -34.20 -4.44
CA TYR A 231 5.59 -34.00 -3.08
C TYR A 231 5.29 -32.59 -2.59
N ILE A 232 4.84 -32.50 -1.35
CA ILE A 232 4.54 -31.26 -0.66
C ILE A 232 5.38 -31.19 0.60
N GLY A 233 5.97 -30.03 0.85
CA GLY A 233 6.63 -29.72 2.11
C GLY A 233 5.71 -28.92 3.02
N VAL A 234 5.39 -29.43 4.20
CA VAL A 234 4.67 -28.67 5.23
C VAL A 234 5.67 -27.90 6.07
N ILE A 235 5.51 -26.58 6.14
CA ILE A 235 6.42 -25.67 6.84
C ILE A 235 5.66 -24.67 7.72
N LYS A 236 6.28 -24.27 8.83
CA LYS A 236 5.77 -23.23 9.73
C LYS A 236 6.29 -21.85 9.30
N GLY A 237 5.60 -20.78 9.67
CA GLY A 237 6.15 -19.43 9.52
C GLY A 237 6.05 -18.78 8.14
N ILE A 238 5.43 -19.43 7.14
CA ILE A 238 5.14 -18.78 5.86
C ILE A 238 3.93 -17.85 5.93
N GLN A 239 4.03 -16.71 5.24
CA GLN A 239 2.97 -15.69 5.21
C GLN A 239 1.78 -16.13 4.35
N TYR A 240 2.05 -16.81 3.23
CA TYR A 240 1.05 -17.31 2.28
C TYR A 240 0.60 -18.72 2.64
N GLU A 241 -0.53 -19.16 2.09
CA GLU A 241 -1.05 -20.51 2.31
C GLU A 241 -0.16 -21.57 1.64
N CYS A 242 0.36 -21.24 0.46
CA CYS A 242 1.18 -22.12 -0.34
C CYS A 242 2.25 -21.31 -1.12
N LEU A 243 3.46 -21.84 -1.25
CA LEU A 243 4.52 -21.33 -2.11
C LEU A 243 4.78 -22.33 -3.24
N LEU A 244 4.55 -21.90 -4.48
CA LEU A 244 4.73 -22.72 -5.67
C LEU A 244 6.16 -22.63 -6.18
N ASN A 245 6.72 -23.78 -6.56
CA ASN A 245 8.00 -23.86 -7.24
C ASN A 245 7.83 -23.49 -8.72
N LYS A 246 8.70 -22.63 -9.24
CA LYS A 246 8.66 -22.16 -10.63
C LYS A 246 8.72 -23.29 -11.67
N ALA A 247 9.42 -24.39 -11.37
CA ALA A 247 9.55 -25.52 -12.28
C ALA A 247 8.22 -26.26 -12.52
N LEU A 248 7.28 -26.19 -11.57
CA LEU A 248 5.95 -26.77 -11.71
C LEU A 248 5.03 -25.98 -12.65
N MET A 249 5.40 -24.74 -12.97
CA MET A 249 4.66 -23.87 -13.88
C MET A 249 5.12 -24.02 -15.33
N GLY A 250 5.72 -25.16 -15.70
CA GLY A 250 6.35 -25.46 -16.98
C GLY A 250 5.48 -25.19 -18.21
N GLY A 251 5.44 -23.92 -18.64
CA GLY A 251 4.71 -23.42 -19.81
C GLY A 251 3.67 -22.32 -19.55
N VAL A 252 3.48 -21.86 -18.30
CA VAL A 252 2.49 -20.83 -17.93
C VAL A 252 3.08 -19.41 -17.83
N LEU A 253 4.41 -19.28 -17.90
CA LEU A 253 5.13 -18.00 -17.93
C LEU A 253 5.29 -17.45 -19.36
#